data_AF-E3CQF4-F1
#
_entry.id   AF-E3CQF4-F1
#
_cell.length_a   1.000
_cell.length_b   1.000
_cell.length_c   1.000
_cell.angle_alpha   90.00
_cell.angle_beta   90.00
_cell.angle_gamma   90.00
#
_symmetry.space_group_name_H-M   'P 1'
#
loop_
_entity.id
_entity.type
_entity.pdbx_description
1 polymer ?
#
loop_
_entity_poly.entity_id
_entity_poly.type
_entity_poly.pdbx_seq_one_letter_code
_entity_poly.pdbx_strand_id
1 'polypeptide(L)'
;MIEQIIQSLFIIVAIGLILIVLYQIAKMLESLFIIGLIGFLAFTEVYGIYLFFTERYLYVEDLATNGMLSFTTFYIGFNILLVLGLVIKVVRSRMA
;
A
#
# COMPACT_ATOMS: atom_id res chain seq x y z
N MET A 1 -3.78 52.00 -4.29
CA MET A 1 -2.52 51.40 -3.80
C MET A 1 -2.71 50.62 -2.50
N ILE A 2 -3.20 51.23 -1.40
CA ILE A 2 -3.36 50.54 -0.10
C ILE A 2 -4.32 49.34 -0.16
N GLU A 3 -5.46 49.48 -0.82
CA GLU A 3 -6.45 48.40 -0.98
C GLU A 3 -5.85 47.16 -1.67
N GLN A 4 -5.05 47.39 -2.71
CA GLN A 4 -4.36 46.33 -3.47
C GLN A 4 -3.30 45.61 -2.61
N ILE A 5 -2.59 46.36 -1.75
CA ILE A 5 -1.64 45.80 -0.78
C ILE A 5 -2.38 44.93 0.24
N ILE A 6 -3.49 45.41 0.81
CA ILE A 6 -4.30 44.66 1.77
C ILE A 6 -4.87 43.39 1.11
N GLN A 7 -5.41 43.48 -0.10
CA GLN A 7 -5.94 42.35 -0.83
C GLN A 7 -4.85 41.30 -1.13
N SER A 8 -3.64 41.72 -1.51
CA SER A 8 -2.53 40.79 -1.73
C SER A 8 -2.11 40.06 -0.44
N LEU A 9 -2.11 40.75 0.70
CA LEU A 9 -1.88 40.15 2.02
C LEU A 9 -2.94 39.09 2.35
N PHE A 10 -4.22 39.38 2.12
CA PHE A 10 -5.29 38.41 2.33
C PHE A 10 -5.15 37.17 1.43
N ILE A 11 -4.72 37.35 0.17
CA ILE A 11 -4.48 36.23 -0.74
C ILE A 11 -3.34 35.35 -0.23
N ILE A 12 -2.23 35.94 0.23
CA ILE A 12 -1.10 35.18 0.80
C ILE A 12 -1.54 34.38 2.02
N VAL A 13 -2.31 35.00 2.93
CA VAL A 13 -2.84 34.32 4.12
C VAL A 13 -3.79 33.18 3.72
N ALA A 14 -4.71 33.43 2.78
CA ALA A 14 -5.64 32.42 2.30
C ALA A 14 -4.92 31.22 1.67
N ILE A 15 -3.92 31.46 0.83
CA ILE A 15 -3.09 30.39 0.24
C ILE A 15 -2.36 29.62 1.34
N GLY A 16 -1.77 30.32 2.31
CA GLY A 16 -1.08 29.70 3.44
C GLY A 16 -2.02 28.76 4.23
N LEU A 17 -3.24 29.19 4.51
CA LEU A 17 -4.25 28.38 5.19
C LEU A 17 -4.66 27.16 4.37
N ILE A 18 -4.86 27.32 3.06
CA ILE A 18 -5.17 26.19 2.16
C ILE A 18 -4.04 25.17 2.18
N LEU A 19 -2.78 25.61 2.07
CA LEU A 19 -1.62 24.71 2.10
C LEU A 19 -1.49 23.97 3.43
N ILE A 20 -1.77 24.62 4.56
CA ILE A 20 -1.77 23.97 5.88
C ILE A 20 -2.83 22.86 5.94
N VAL A 21 -4.05 23.13 5.46
CA VAL A 21 -5.13 22.13 5.42
C VAL A 21 -4.74 20.96 4.52
N LEU A 22 -4.23 21.23 3.31
CA LEU A 22 -3.77 20.19 2.38
C LEU A 22 -2.65 19.34 2.97
N TYR A 23 -1.70 19.95 3.68
CA TYR A 23 -0.62 19.23 4.36
C TYR A 23 -1.17 18.28 5.43
N GLN A 24 -2.15 18.71 6.22
CA GLN A 24 -2.78 17.85 7.22
C GLN A 24 -3.52 16.67 6.58
N ILE A 25 -4.25 16.90 5.49
CA ILE A 25 -4.93 15.84 4.73
C ILE A 25 -3.91 14.84 4.17
N ALA A 26 -2.84 15.32 3.54
CA ALA A 26 -1.79 14.47 2.98
C ALA A 26 -1.14 13.60 4.07
N LYS A 27 -0.83 14.18 5.23
CA LYS A 27 -0.27 13.45 6.37
C LYS A 27 -1.21 12.35 6.88
N MET A 28 -2.52 12.63 6.97
CA MET A 28 -3.50 11.61 7.38
C MET A 28 -3.64 10.50 6.33
N LEU A 29 -3.63 10.86 5.04
CA LEU A 29 -3.73 9.91 3.94
C LEU A 29 -2.55 8.94 3.91
N GLU A 30 -1.33 9.44 4.17
CA GLU A 30 -0.13 8.59 4.25
C GLU A 30 -0.25 7.55 5.36
N SER A 31 -0.71 7.96 6.55
CA SER A 31 -0.93 7.03 7.67
C SER A 31 -2.00 5.99 7.33
N LEU A 32 -3.11 6.40 6.74
CA LEU A 32 -4.19 5.48 6.33
C LEU A 32 -3.71 4.53 5.24
N PHE A 33 -2.88 5.00 4.32
CA PHE A 33 -2.29 4.19 3.27
C PHE A 33 -1.38 3.10 3.85
N ILE A 34 -0.52 3.43 4.82
CA ILE A 34 0.35 2.45 5.48
C ILE A 34 -0.48 1.39 6.24
N ILE A 35 -1.49 1.81 7.00
CA ILE A 35 -2.37 0.89 7.73
C ILE A 35 -3.13 -0.01 6.75
N GLY A 36 -3.67 0.57 5.68
CA GLY A 36 -4.35 -0.15 4.61
C GLY A 36 -3.44 -1.16 3.93
N LEU A 37 -2.18 -0.79 3.67
CA LEU A 37 -1.19 -1.68 3.07
C LEU A 37 -0.84 -2.84 4.00
N ILE A 38 -0.59 -2.59 5.29
CA ILE A 38 -0.33 -3.67 6.27
C ILE A 38 -1.55 -4.59 6.38
N GLY A 39 -2.75 -4.03 6.48
CA GLY A 39 -3.99 -4.79 6.57
C GLY A 39 -4.23 -5.63 5.31
N PHE A 40 -3.99 -5.06 4.14
CA PHE A 40 -4.08 -5.77 2.86
C PHE A 40 -3.09 -6.94 2.81
N LEU A 41 -1.82 -6.74 3.17
CA LEU A 41 -0.83 -7.81 3.20
C LEU A 41 -1.20 -8.91 4.20
N ALA A 42 -1.62 -8.55 5.42
CA ALA A 42 -2.04 -9.53 6.43
C ALA A 42 -3.27 -10.32 5.97
N PHE A 43 -4.25 -9.64 5.37
CA PHE A 43 -5.44 -10.28 4.80
C PHE A 43 -5.06 -11.26 3.68
N THR A 44 -4.21 -10.83 2.74
CA THR A 44 -3.74 -11.68 1.65
C THR A 44 -3.12 -12.97 2.18
N GLU A 45 -2.28 -12.89 3.21
CA GLU A 45 -1.65 -14.09 3.77
C GLU A 45 -2.65 -15.02 4.46
N VAL A 46 -3.47 -14.48 5.36
CA VAL A 46 -4.43 -15.31 6.11
C VAL A 46 -5.45 -15.96 5.18
N TYR A 47 -6.00 -15.18 4.24
CA TYR A 47 -6.99 -15.67 3.30
C TYR A 47 -6.36 -16.59 2.24
N GLY A 48 -5.15 -16.27 1.78
CA GLY A 48 -4.41 -17.12 0.85
C GLY A 48 -4.08 -18.49 1.44
N ILE A 49 -3.65 -18.55 2.70
CA ILE A 49 -3.44 -19.81 3.44
C ILE A 49 -4.77 -20.57 3.56
N TYR A 50 -5.86 -19.90 3.92
CA TYR A 50 -7.18 -20.52 4.01
C TYR A 50 -7.63 -21.13 2.67
N LEU A 51 -7.51 -20.38 1.56
CA LEU A 51 -7.82 -20.89 0.23
C LEU A 51 -6.92 -22.07 -0.15
N PHE A 52 -5.62 -21.99 0.15
CA PHE A 52 -4.66 -23.01 -0.23
C PHE A 52 -4.88 -24.34 0.52
N PHE A 53 -5.19 -24.30 1.81
CA PHE A 53 -5.35 -25.51 2.63
C PHE A 53 -6.79 -26.02 2.71
N THR A 54 -7.76 -25.12 2.82
CA THR A 54 -9.15 -25.46 3.08
C THR A 54 -9.99 -25.41 1.81
N GLU A 55 -9.94 -24.29 1.07
CA GLU A 55 -10.82 -24.03 -0.08
C GLU A 55 -10.10 -24.12 -1.42
N ARG A 56 -9.47 -25.28 -1.67
CA ARG A 56 -8.63 -25.50 -2.87
C ARG A 56 -9.39 -25.34 -4.19
N TYR A 57 -10.69 -25.62 -4.19
CA TYR A 57 -11.53 -25.42 -5.37
C TYR A 57 -11.56 -23.94 -5.76
N LEU A 58 -11.85 -23.04 -4.80
CA LEU A 58 -11.87 -21.60 -5.03
C LEU A 58 -10.48 -21.05 -5.38
N TYR A 59 -9.42 -21.59 -4.79
CA TYR A 59 -8.04 -21.25 -5.12
C TYR A 59 -7.73 -21.50 -6.61
N VAL A 60 -8.07 -22.68 -7.12
CA VAL A 60 -7.81 -23.05 -8.52
C VAL A 60 -8.78 -22.35 -9.47
N GLU A 61 -10.04 -22.20 -9.09
CA GLU A 61 -11.07 -21.53 -9.89
C GLU A 61 -10.73 -20.05 -10.10
N ASP A 62 -10.31 -19.33 -9.05
CA ASP A 62 -9.85 -17.94 -9.14
C ASP A 62 -8.63 -17.82 -10.07
N LEU A 63 -7.66 -18.71 -9.94
CA LEU A 63 -6.48 -18.73 -10.81
C LEU A 63 -6.84 -19.03 -12.27
N ALA A 64 -7.74 -19.98 -12.51
CA ALA A 64 -8.16 -20.37 -13.86
C ALA A 64 -8.98 -19.27 -14.55
N THR A 65 -9.81 -18.56 -13.78
CA THR A 65 -10.72 -17.52 -14.30
C THR A 65 -9.99 -16.19 -14.52
N ASN A 66 -9.16 -15.78 -13.55
CA ASN A 66 -8.57 -14.44 -13.52
C ASN A 66 -7.06 -14.44 -13.86
N GLY A 67 -6.42 -15.60 -13.93
CA GLY A 67 -5.02 -15.74 -14.36
C GLY A 67 -4.07 -14.88 -13.55
N MET A 68 -3.35 -13.97 -14.23
CA MET A 68 -2.37 -13.08 -13.59
C MET A 68 -2.98 -12.03 -12.67
N LEU A 69 -4.24 -11.64 -12.88
CA LEU A 69 -4.94 -10.66 -12.06
C LEU A 69 -5.74 -11.29 -10.93
N SER A 70 -5.63 -12.62 -10.75
CA SER A 70 -6.27 -13.35 -9.66
C SER A 70 -5.66 -12.98 -8.30
N PHE A 71 -6.48 -13.08 -7.26
CA PHE A 71 -5.99 -12.97 -5.88
C PHE A 71 -4.94 -14.06 -5.61
N THR A 72 -5.19 -15.25 -6.14
CA THR A 72 -4.32 -16.41 -6.00
C THR A 72 -2.92 -16.18 -6.58
N THR A 73 -2.82 -15.59 -7.78
CA THR A 73 -1.52 -15.23 -8.37
C THR A 73 -0.78 -14.20 -7.51
N PHE A 74 -1.49 -13.18 -7.00
CA PHE A 74 -0.86 -12.19 -6.11
C PHE A 74 -0.30 -12.84 -4.84
N TYR A 75 -1.07 -13.70 -4.18
CA TYR A 75 -0.63 -14.45 -3.00
C TYR A 75 0.60 -15.31 -3.28
N ILE A 76 0.61 -16.07 -4.39
CA ILE A 76 1.76 -16.89 -4.80
C ILE A 76 2.99 -16.00 -5.04
N GLY A 77 2.85 -14.97 -5.87
CA GLY A 77 3.96 -14.10 -6.25
C GLY A 77 4.56 -13.37 -5.06
N PHE A 78 3.71 -12.85 -4.17
CA PHE A 78 4.14 -12.18 -2.95
C PHE A 78 4.92 -13.13 -2.02
N ASN A 79 4.44 -14.36 -1.82
CA ASN A 79 5.16 -15.36 -1.02
C ASN A 79 6.51 -15.77 -1.62
N ILE A 80 6.58 -15.94 -2.95
CA ILE A 80 7.85 -16.20 -3.64
C ILE A 80 8.84 -15.05 -3.40
N LEU A 81 8.40 -13.80 -3.54
CA LEU A 81 9.25 -12.63 -3.29
C LEU A 81 9.74 -12.58 -1.84
N LEU A 82 8.88 -12.89 -0.86
CA LEU A 82 9.26 -12.95 0.54
C LEU A 82 10.35 -14.00 0.81
N VAL A 83 10.16 -15.22 0.29
CA VAL A 83 11.14 -16.31 0.44
C VAL A 83 12.47 -15.93 -0.23
N LEU A 84 12.43 -15.42 -1.46
CA LEU A 84 13.63 -14.98 -2.18
C LEU A 84 14.36 -13.87 -1.42
N GLY A 85 13.64 -12.87 -0.91
CA GLY A 85 14.21 -11.80 -0.10
C GLY A 85 14.90 -12.31 1.16
N LEU A 86 14.29 -13.28 1.86
CA LEU A 86 14.87 -13.93 3.02
C LEU A 86 16.13 -14.70 2.66
N VAL A 87 16.08 -15.53 1.61
CA VAL A 87 17.22 -16.32 1.14
C VAL A 87 18.40 -15.43 0.77
N ILE A 88 18.16 -14.36 -0.01
CA ILE A 88 19.20 -13.39 -0.39
C ILE A 88 19.83 -12.76 0.86
N LYS A 89 19.02 -12.35 1.84
CA LYS A 89 19.50 -11.77 3.10
C LYS A 89 20.40 -12.76 3.86
N VAL A 90 19.99 -14.01 3.97
CA VAL A 90 20.75 -15.07 4.68
C VAL A 90 22.06 -15.39 3.96
N VAL A 91 22.04 -15.52 2.62
CA VAL A 91 23.25 -15.78 1.84
C VAL A 91 24.25 -14.64 2.02
N ARG A 92 23.80 -13.38 1.90
CA ARG A 92 24.66 -12.22 2.09
C ARG A 92 25.29 -12.18 3.48
N SER A 93 24.52 -12.50 4.54
CA SER A 93 25.06 -12.48 5.91
C SER A 93 26.04 -13.62 6.20
N ARG A 94 26.17 -14.62 5.32
CA ARG A 94 27.15 -15.71 5.42
C ARG A 94 28.40 -15.48 4.57
N MET A 95 28.35 -14.52 3.66
CA MET A 95 29.46 -14.14 2.78
C MET A 95 30.28 -12.95 3.32
N ALA A 96 29.75 -12.24 4.31
CA ALA A 96 30.47 -11.23 5.09
C ALA A 96 31.16 -11.89 6.29
#